data_AF-A0A0S7X7I2-F1
#
_entry.id   AF-A0A0S7X7I2-F1
#
_cell.length_a   1.000
_cell.length_b   1.000
_cell.length_c   1.000
_cell.angle_alpha   90.00
_cell.angle_beta   90.00
_cell.angle_gamma   90.00
#
_symmetry.space_group_name_H-M   'P 1'
#
loop_
_entity.id
_entity.type
_entity.pdbx_description
1 polymer ?
#
loop_
_entity_poly.entity_id
_entity_poly.type
_entity_poly.pdbx_seq_one_letter_code
_entity_poly.pdbx_strand_id
1 'polypeptide(L)' 'VIELSVAKEDLGKIIGKQGKTARAIRTILSAASTKQRKRTILEIIE' A
#
# COMPACT_ATOMS: atom_id res chain seq x y z
N VAL A 1 -2.12 -6.69 -9.37
CA VAL A 1 -1.23 -5.71 -8.72
C VAL A 1 -1.98 -4.40 -8.66
N ILE A 2 -1.87 -3.64 -7.57
CA ILE A 2 -2.45 -2.30 -7.44
C ILE A 2 -1.30 -1.33 -7.26
N GLU A 3 -1.25 -0.35 -8.13
CA GLU A 3 -0.23 0.70 -8.13
C GLU A 3 -0.80 1.94 -7.47
N LEU A 4 -0.04 2.51 -6.55
CA LEU A 4 -0.32 3.79 -5.90
C LEU A 4 0.73 4.78 -6.38
N SER A 5 0.35 5.63 -7.32
CA SER A 5 1.16 6.77 -7.73
C SER A 5 1.05 7.87 -6.69
N VAL A 6 2.20 8.32 -6.18
CA VAL A 6 2.30 9.41 -5.22
C VAL A 6 3.34 10.40 -5.71
N ALA A 7 3.08 11.68 -5.47
CA ALA A 7 4.10 12.69 -5.70
C ALA A 7 5.31 12.42 -4.77
N LYS A 8 6.52 12.68 -5.27
CA LYS A 8 7.77 12.55 -4.49
C LYS A 8 7.73 13.22 -3.12
N GLU A 9 7.08 14.37 -3.02
CA GLU A 9 6.93 15.13 -1.77
C GLU A 9 6.06 14.43 -0.71
N ASP A 10 5.17 13.54 -1.12
CA ASP A 10 4.24 12.83 -0.24
C ASP A 10 4.68 11.41 0.09
N LEU A 11 5.66 10.87 -0.64
CA LEU A 11 6.15 9.50 -0.45
C LEU A 11 6.57 9.22 0.99
N GLY A 12 7.26 10.18 1.63
CA GLY A 12 7.63 10.08 3.04
C GLY A 12 6.45 10.02 4.00
N LYS A 13 5.37 10.77 3.71
CA LYS A 13 4.13 10.77 4.52
C LYS A 13 3.38 9.45 4.36
N ILE A 14 3.33 8.92 3.14
CA ILE A 14 2.59 7.69 2.78
C ILE A 14 3.29 6.44 3.31
N ILE A 15 4.63 6.37 3.21
CA ILE A 15 5.40 5.27 3.83
C ILE A 15 5.23 5.35 5.36
N GLY A 16 5.32 6.56 5.91
CA GLY A 16 5.27 6.81 7.35
C GLY A 16 6.54 6.33 8.06
N LYS A 17 6.63 6.61 9.37
CA LYS A 17 7.81 6.25 10.17
C LYS A 17 8.06 4.74 10.11
N GLN A 18 9.22 4.33 9.58
CA GLN A 18 9.62 2.92 9.37
C GLN A 18 8.65 2.10 8.49
N GLY A 19 7.87 2.73 7.62
CA GLY A 19 6.92 2.00 6.77
C GLY A 19 5.64 1.55 7.49
N LYS A 20 5.35 2.06 8.70
CA LYS A 20 4.16 1.66 9.47
C LYS A 20 2.87 1.90 8.69
N THR A 21 2.74 3.05 8.03
CA THR A 21 1.55 3.41 7.26
C THR A 21 1.39 2.51 6.04
N ALA A 22 2.45 2.36 5.24
CA ALA A 22 2.44 1.45 4.09
C ALA A 22 2.12 0.00 4.49
N ARG A 23 2.60 -0.46 5.64
CA ARG A 23 2.30 -1.81 6.18
C ARG A 23 0.83 -1.94 6.58
N ALA A 24 0.25 -0.94 7.23
CA ALA A 24 -1.17 -0.94 7.58
C ALA A 24 -2.06 -1.03 6.33
N ILE A 25 -1.74 -0.25 5.29
CA ILE A 25 -2.46 -0.29 4.01
C ILE A 25 -2.36 -1.69 3.39
N ARG A 26 -1.17 -2.31 3.36
CA ARG A 26 -0.98 -3.68 2.85
C ARG A 26 -1.81 -4.71 3.62
N THR A 27 -1.90 -4.59 4.94
CA THR A 27 -2.72 -5.49 5.77
C THR A 27 -4.20 -5.38 5.41
N ILE A 28 -4.72 -4.16 5.29
CA ILE A 28 -6.12 -3.92 4.89
C ILE A 28 -6.37 -4.46 3.49
N LEU A 29 -5.45 -4.20 2.56
CA LEU A 29 -5.56 -4.67 1.19
C LEU A 29 -5.59 -6.21 1.13
N SER A 30 -4.70 -6.88 1.87
CA SER A 30 -4.70 -8.34 2.00
C SER A 30 -6.04 -8.85 2.54
N ALA A 31 -6.57 -8.26 3.61
CA ALA A 31 -7.85 -8.67 4.19
C ALA A 31 -9.02 -8.51 3.19
N ALA A 32 -9.07 -7.38 2.49
CA ALA A 32 -10.07 -7.12 1.45
C ALA A 32 -9.94 -8.08 0.26
N SER A 33 -8.71 -8.43 -0.11
CA SER A 33 -8.40 -9.31 -1.25
C SER A 33 -8.69 -10.78 -0.95
N THR A 34 -8.50 -11.20 0.31
CA THR A 34 -8.91 -12.53 0.80
C THR A 34 -10.41 -12.75 0.58
N LYS A 35 -11.25 -11.75 0.86
CA LYS A 35 -12.70 -11.84 0.59
C LYS A 35 -13.02 -12.03 -0.89
N GLN A 36 -12.19 -11.47 -1.77
CA GLN A 36 -12.33 -11.58 -3.22
C GLN A 36 -11.60 -12.80 -3.81
N ARG A 37 -10.95 -13.64 -2.99
CA ARG A 37 -10.07 -14.75 -3.41
C ARG A 37 -9.03 -14.33 -4.46
N LYS A 38 -8.57 -13.08 -4.40
CA LYS A 38 -7.56 -12.53 -5.31
C LYS A 38 -6.31 -12.22 -4.51
N ARG A 39 -5.14 -12.48 -5.08
CA ARG A 39 -3.87 -12.06 -4.50
C ARG A 39 -3.54 -10.67 -5.00
N THR A 40 -3.56 -9.69 -4.11
CA THR A 40 -3.30 -8.30 -4.45
C THR A 40 -2.01 -7.85 -3.78
N ILE A 41 -1.15 -7.19 -4.55
CA ILE A 41 0.12 -6.63 -4.11
C ILE A 41 0.01 -5.12 -4.32
N LEU A 42 0.38 -4.34 -3.30
CA LEU A 42 0.48 -2.88 -3.39
C LEU A 42 1.90 -2.50 -3.79
N GLU A 43 2.03 -1.81 -4.91
CA GLU A 43 3.26 -1.13 -5.33
C GLU A 43 3.06 0.38 -5.20
N ILE A 44 4.02 1.05 -4.59
CA ILE A 44 4.01 2.51 -4.43
C ILE A 44 5.07 3.04 -5.39
N ILE A 45 4.65 3.86 -6.35
CA ILE A 45 5.49 4.40 -7.43
C ILE A 45 5.60 5.93 -7.30
N GLU A 46 6.76 6.48 -7.67
CA GLU A 46 7.16 7.90 -7.53
C GLU A 46 6.73 8.80 -8.68
#